data_AF-A0A955FQL7-F1
#
_entry.id   AF-A0A955FQL7-F1
#
_cell.length_a   1.000
_cell.length_b   1.000
_cell.length_c   1.000
_cell.angle_alpha   90.00
_cell.angle_beta   90.00
_cell.angle_gamma   90.00
#
_symmetry.space_group_name_H-M   'P 1'
#
loop_
_entity.id
_entity.type
_entity.pdbx_description
1 polymer ?
#
loop_
_entity_poly.entity_id
_entity_poly.type
_entity_poly.pdbx_seq_one_letter_code
_entity_poly.pdbx_strand_id
1 'polypeptide(L)'
;MKLSREGAVGNLRVFFGDSESDYVSVDDIYKNAGRSDYSLESNRKWLYNRLTLIRPYGLYEKVNGVQNGVRVTQGLALTKQGREALHGSSSHTRGGDIRERAVAQQDVSVVSVQRDIDILRNMYPEFEFVFDVHFKNRDA
;
A
#
# COMPACT_ATOMS: atom_id res chain seq x y z
N MET A 1 -7.73 22.65 13.93
CA MET A 1 -7.96 23.01 12.50
C MET A 1 -8.64 21.83 11.84
N LYS A 2 -9.83 22.01 11.24
CA LYS A 2 -10.49 20.94 10.47
C LYS A 2 -9.96 21.00 9.03
N LEU A 3 -9.33 19.91 8.57
CA LEU A 3 -9.00 19.70 7.15
C LEU A 3 -10.32 19.57 6.37
N SER A 4 -10.40 19.93 5.09
CA SER A 4 -11.56 19.58 4.24
C SER A 4 -11.39 18.17 3.64
N ARG A 5 -12.43 17.61 3.02
CA ARG A 5 -12.33 16.31 2.34
C ARG A 5 -11.35 16.37 1.16
N GLU A 6 -11.38 17.45 0.38
CA GLU A 6 -10.46 17.69 -0.73
C GLU A 6 -9.02 17.82 -0.22
N GLY A 7 -8.83 18.49 0.92
CA GLY A 7 -7.53 18.56 1.59
C GLY A 7 -7.04 17.19 2.03
N ALA A 8 -7.92 16.32 2.53
CA ALA A 8 -7.58 14.94 2.90
C ALA A 8 -7.14 14.11 1.68
N VAL A 9 -7.85 14.23 0.56
CA VAL A 9 -7.48 13.60 -0.72
C VAL A 9 -6.15 14.15 -1.24
N GLY A 10 -5.91 15.46 -1.14
CA GLY A 10 -4.62 16.07 -1.50
C GLY A 10 -3.45 15.50 -0.70
N ASN A 11 -3.64 15.21 0.60
CA ASN A 11 -2.59 14.56 1.40
C ASN A 11 -2.38 13.09 0.97
N LEU A 12 -3.46 12.37 0.63
CA LEU A 12 -3.35 11.01 0.10
C LEU A 12 -2.60 10.96 -1.23
N ARG A 13 -2.82 11.92 -2.14
CA ARG A 13 -2.04 12.05 -3.37
C ARG A 13 -0.54 12.18 -3.10
N VAL A 14 -0.16 12.96 -2.08
CA VAL A 14 1.25 13.06 -1.68
C VAL A 14 1.79 11.72 -1.15
N PHE A 15 0.99 10.96 -0.40
CA PHE A 15 1.43 9.66 0.13
C PHE A 15 1.62 8.62 -0.97
N PHE A 16 0.65 8.50 -1.87
CA PHE A 16 0.63 7.49 -2.93
C PHE A 16 1.44 7.92 -4.18
N GLY A 17 1.79 9.21 -4.30
CA GLY A 17 2.52 9.73 -5.46
C GLY A 17 1.74 9.48 -6.76
N ASP A 18 2.47 9.12 -7.81
CA ASP A 18 1.91 8.71 -9.10
C ASP A 18 1.56 7.21 -9.17
N SER A 19 1.52 6.52 -8.02
CA SER A 19 1.24 5.09 -7.98
C SER A 19 -0.25 4.80 -8.23
N GLU A 20 -0.53 3.83 -9.10
CA GLU A 20 -1.87 3.24 -9.25
C GLU A 20 -2.15 2.14 -8.20
N SER A 21 -1.19 1.89 -7.29
CA SER A 21 -1.35 0.89 -6.24
C SER A 21 -2.32 1.35 -5.15
N ASP A 22 -3.16 0.43 -4.69
CA ASP A 22 -4.01 0.62 -3.52
C ASP A 22 -3.22 0.58 -2.20
N TYR A 23 -1.93 0.22 -2.23
CA TYR A 23 -1.06 0.13 -1.07
C TYR A 23 0.22 0.95 -1.25
N VAL A 24 0.68 1.58 -0.17
CA VAL A 24 1.97 2.28 -0.11
C VAL A 24 2.68 2.04 1.23
N SER A 25 3.98 1.75 1.19
CA SER A 25 4.80 1.53 2.38
C SER A 25 5.13 2.85 3.09
N VAL A 26 5.45 2.81 4.38
CA VAL A 26 5.86 4.00 5.14
C VAL A 26 7.11 4.67 4.54
N ASP A 27 8.06 3.88 4.04
CA ASP A 27 9.28 4.41 3.41
C ASP A 27 8.97 5.12 2.09
N ASP A 28 8.09 4.54 1.27
CA ASP A 28 7.63 5.17 0.04
C ASP A 28 6.84 6.45 0.32
N ILE A 29 6.04 6.51 1.39
CA ILE A 29 5.35 7.74 1.81
C ILE A 29 6.38 8.85 2.10
N TYR A 30 7.46 8.54 2.81
CA TYR A 30 8.50 9.54 3.09
C TYR A 30 9.20 10.00 1.82
N LYS A 31 9.49 9.06 0.91
CA LYS A 31 10.09 9.38 -0.38
C LYS A 31 9.18 10.29 -1.22
N ASN A 32 7.91 9.92 -1.37
CA ASN A 32 6.92 10.68 -2.15
C ASN A 32 6.67 12.07 -1.55
N ALA A 33 6.75 12.20 -0.23
CA ALA A 33 6.64 13.48 0.46
C ALA A 33 7.92 14.34 0.43
N GLY A 34 9.00 13.88 -0.21
CA GLY A 34 10.30 14.57 -0.25
C GLY A 34 10.99 14.63 1.12
N ARG A 35 10.84 13.59 1.93
CA ARG A 35 11.30 13.54 3.33
C ARG A 35 12.37 12.49 3.61
N SER A 36 13.07 12.01 2.59
CA SER A 36 14.14 11.01 2.72
C SER A 36 15.28 11.44 3.64
N ASP A 37 15.59 12.75 3.69
CA ASP A 37 16.73 13.28 4.44
C ASP A 37 16.43 13.66 5.89
N TYR A 38 15.18 13.46 6.34
CA TYR A 38 14.77 13.79 7.71
C TYR A 38 15.05 12.63 8.66
N SER A 39 15.25 12.95 9.94
CA SER A 39 15.37 11.92 10.97
C SER A 39 14.11 11.05 11.05
N LEU A 40 14.30 9.77 11.38
CA LEU A 40 13.21 8.81 11.53
C LEU A 40 12.13 9.29 12.51
N GLU A 41 12.53 9.90 13.62
CA GLU A 41 11.61 10.44 14.62
C GLU A 41 10.78 11.61 14.07
N SER A 42 11.42 12.54 13.36
CA SER A 42 10.75 13.66 12.70
C SER A 42 9.73 13.17 11.68
N ASN A 43 10.10 12.17 10.88
CA ASN A 43 9.22 11.54 9.90
C ASN A 43 8.05 10.80 10.54
N ARG A 44 8.28 10.04 11.61
CA ARG A 44 7.21 9.37 12.36
C ARG A 44 6.20 10.37 12.94
N LYS A 45 6.70 11.46 13.55
CA LYS A 45 5.84 12.51 14.12
C LYS A 45 5.04 13.23 13.03
N TRP A 46 5.67 13.55 11.91
CA TRP A 46 5.01 14.15 10.74
C TRP A 46 3.90 13.25 10.20
N LEU A 47 4.20 11.96 9.97
CA LEU A 47 3.23 11.00 9.45
C LEU A 47 2.07 10.81 10.43
N TYR A 48 2.36 10.64 11.71
CA TYR A 48 1.32 10.52 12.74
C TYR A 48 0.35 11.72 12.74
N ASN A 49 0.88 12.93 12.66
CA ASN A 49 0.07 14.15 12.61
C ASN A 49 -0.81 14.18 11.36
N ARG A 50 -0.25 13.84 10.20
CA ARG A 50 -1.01 13.83 8.93
C ARG A 50 -2.09 12.75 8.93
N LEU A 51 -1.77 11.54 9.36
CA LEU A 51 -2.73 10.45 9.50
C LEU A 51 -3.86 10.81 10.47
N THR A 52 -3.56 11.48 11.57
CA THR A 52 -4.58 11.96 12.52
C THR A 52 -5.56 12.93 11.87
N LEU A 53 -5.10 13.78 10.96
CA LEU A 53 -5.96 14.73 10.22
C LEU A 53 -6.85 14.05 9.16
N ILE A 54 -6.34 12.99 8.52
CA ILE A 54 -7.02 12.29 7.42
C ILE A 54 -7.96 11.20 7.95
N ARG A 55 -7.67 10.62 9.13
CA ARG A 55 -8.42 9.51 9.73
C ARG A 55 -9.95 9.69 9.75
N PRO A 56 -10.52 10.87 10.08
CA PRO A 56 -11.98 11.04 10.12
C PRO A 56 -12.67 10.82 8.78
N TYR A 57 -11.94 10.86 7.66
CA TYR A 57 -12.48 10.71 6.32
C TYR A 57 -12.58 9.26 5.84
N GLY A 58 -12.03 8.30 6.58
CA GLY A 58 -12.16 6.86 6.24
C GLY A 58 -11.58 6.48 4.88
N LEU A 59 -10.58 7.23 4.39
CA LEU A 59 -10.02 7.05 3.04
C LEU A 59 -8.87 6.02 3.00
N TYR A 60 -8.37 5.58 4.15
CA TYR A 60 -7.28 4.61 4.22
C TYR A 60 -7.40 3.74 5.48
N GLU A 61 -6.71 2.61 5.44
CA GLU A 61 -6.50 1.70 6.57
C GLU A 61 -5.00 1.55 6.84
N LYS A 62 -4.64 1.39 8.12
CA LYS A 62 -3.25 1.15 8.51
C LYS A 62 -2.93 -0.32 8.34
N VAL A 63 -1.94 -0.63 7.52
CA VAL A 63 -1.34 -1.95 7.47
C VAL A 63 -0.26 -2.02 8.55
N ASN A 64 -0.44 -2.92 9.51
CA ASN A 64 0.51 -3.12 10.59
C ASN A 64 1.20 -4.46 10.43
N GLY A 65 2.49 -4.50 10.74
CA GLY A 65 3.24 -5.74 10.89
C GLY A 65 3.90 -5.81 12.26
N VAL A 66 4.79 -6.78 12.43
CA VAL A 66 5.57 -6.98 13.66
C VAL A 66 7.04 -6.77 13.34
N GLN A 67 7.71 -5.90 14.10
CA GLN A 67 9.14 -5.69 14.03
C GLN A 67 9.72 -5.84 15.44
N ASN A 68 10.64 -6.79 15.63
CA ASN A 68 11.24 -7.11 16.94
C ASN A 68 10.18 -7.38 18.03
N GLY A 69 9.10 -8.10 17.68
CA GLY A 69 7.98 -8.40 18.60
C GLY A 69 7.03 -7.23 18.88
N VAL A 70 7.26 -6.06 18.29
CA VAL A 70 6.42 -4.87 18.47
C VAL A 70 5.58 -4.62 17.22
N ARG A 71 4.29 -4.34 17.41
CA ARG A 71 3.39 -3.96 16.31
C ARG A 71 3.78 -2.58 15.77
N VAL A 72 4.09 -2.51 14.49
CA VAL A 72 4.50 -1.28 13.79
C VAL A 72 3.63 -1.06 12.55
N THR A 73 3.35 0.19 12.21
CA THR A 73 2.68 0.52 10.94
C THR A 73 3.70 0.36 9.81
N GLN A 74 3.41 -0.55 8.87
CA GLN A 74 4.25 -0.83 7.71
C GLN A 74 3.85 0.00 6.48
N GLY A 75 2.57 0.36 6.39
CA GLY A 75 2.06 1.12 5.25
C GLY A 75 0.59 1.51 5.40
N LEU A 76 0.03 2.02 4.32
CA LEU A 76 -1.37 2.40 4.20
C LEU A 76 -1.98 1.66 3.01
N ALA A 77 -3.20 1.16 3.20
CA ALA A 77 -4.04 0.65 2.13
C ALA A 77 -5.23 1.61 1.91
N LEU A 78 -5.63 1.84 0.66
CA LEU A 78 -6.81 2.63 0.34
C LEU A 78 -8.08 1.83 0.67
N THR A 79 -9.04 2.51 1.30
CA THR A 79 -10.40 1.96 1.39
C THR A 79 -11.10 2.11 0.04
N LYS A 80 -12.27 1.48 -0.13
CA LYS A 80 -13.11 1.71 -1.32
C LYS A 80 -13.32 3.20 -1.60
N GLN A 81 -13.66 3.98 -0.56
CA GLN A 81 -13.84 5.43 -0.66
C GLN A 81 -12.54 6.17 -0.99
N GLY A 82 -11.41 5.70 -0.44
CA GLY A 82 -10.08 6.22 -0.76
C GLY A 82 -9.74 6.08 -2.24
N ARG A 83 -9.98 4.89 -2.80
CA ARG A 83 -9.73 4.59 -4.22
C ARG A 83 -10.58 5.45 -5.14
N GLU A 84 -11.87 5.51 -4.88
CA GLU A 84 -12.80 6.34 -5.65
C GLU A 84 -12.41 7.82 -5.59
N ALA A 85 -11.94 8.29 -4.43
CA ALA A 85 -11.51 9.67 -4.26
C ALA A 85 -10.16 9.98 -4.92
N LEU A 86 -9.24 9.02 -4.95
CA LEU A 86 -7.88 9.20 -5.48
C LEU A 86 -7.83 9.01 -7.00
N HIS A 87 -8.45 7.95 -7.52
CA HIS A 87 -8.39 7.53 -8.92
C HIS A 87 -9.68 7.86 -9.72
N GLY A 88 -10.72 8.38 -9.06
CA GLY A 88 -12.03 8.63 -9.66
C GLY A 88 -12.89 7.37 -9.76
N SER A 89 -14.20 7.56 -9.95
CA SER A 89 -15.20 6.47 -10.09
C SER A 89 -15.00 5.57 -11.32
N SER A 90 -14.01 5.87 -12.17
CA SER A 90 -13.57 5.03 -13.28
C SER A 90 -12.68 3.86 -12.85
N SER A 91 -12.23 3.80 -11.58
CA SER A 91 -11.69 2.56 -11.01
C SER A 91 -12.85 1.61 -10.70
N HIS A 92 -13.42 1.05 -11.77
CA HIS A 92 -14.32 -0.09 -11.68
C HIS A 92 -13.69 -1.13 -10.77
N THR A 93 -14.45 -1.51 -9.75
CA THR A 93 -14.43 -2.78 -9.06
C THR A 93 -13.88 -3.90 -9.98
N ARG A 94 -12.58 -4.19 -9.88
CA ARG A 94 -12.08 -5.56 -9.98
C ARG A 94 -12.11 -6.12 -8.54
N GLY A 95 -13.27 -6.30 -7.93
CA GLY A 95 -13.93 -7.60 -7.91
C GLY A 95 -13.84 -8.39 -9.21
N GLY A 96 -12.65 -8.93 -9.50
CA GLY A 96 -12.54 -10.06 -10.41
C GLY A 96 -12.57 -11.32 -9.54
N ASP A 97 -13.37 -12.32 -9.87
CA ASP A 97 -12.79 -13.50 -10.52
C ASP A 97 -11.31 -13.28 -10.84
N ILE A 98 -10.43 -14.03 -10.17
CA ILE A 98 -9.03 -14.17 -10.57
C ILE A 98 -9.04 -14.87 -11.93
N ARG A 99 -9.40 -14.14 -12.99
CA ARG A 99 -9.07 -14.49 -14.35
C ARG A 99 -7.69 -13.91 -14.56
N GLU A 100 -6.73 -14.79 -14.80
CA GLU A 100 -5.38 -14.48 -15.28
C GLU A 100 -5.44 -13.30 -16.27
N ARG A 101 -5.20 -12.08 -15.78
CA ARG A 101 -4.77 -11.01 -16.66
C ARG A 101 -3.28 -11.19 -16.74
N ALA A 102 -2.82 -11.65 -17.90
CA ALA A 102 -1.43 -11.59 -18.29
C ALA A 102 -0.92 -10.18 -17.99
N VAL A 103 -0.21 -10.04 -16.88
CA VAL A 103 0.56 -8.84 -16.55
C VAL A 103 1.57 -8.74 -17.69
N ALA A 104 1.46 -7.66 -18.47
CA ALA A 104 2.47 -7.35 -19.49
C ALA A 104 3.83 -7.44 -18.80
N GLN A 105 4.68 -8.36 -19.29
CA GLN A 105 5.94 -8.81 -18.72
C GLN A 105 6.66 -7.71 -17.93
N GLN A 106 6.32 -7.60 -16.65
CA GLN A 106 7.16 -6.95 -15.68
C GLN A 106 8.06 -8.07 -15.19
N ASP A 107 9.37 -7.86 -15.26
CA ASP A 107 10.33 -8.79 -14.68
C ASP A 107 10.15 -8.79 -13.16
N VAL A 108 9.22 -9.61 -12.68
CA VAL A 108 9.01 -9.81 -11.26
C VAL A 108 10.05 -10.81 -10.81
N SER A 109 11.00 -10.35 -9.99
CA SER A 109 12.00 -11.24 -9.40
C SER A 109 11.33 -12.22 -8.44
N VAL A 110 11.84 -13.45 -8.38
CA VAL A 110 11.37 -14.44 -7.38
C VAL A 110 11.50 -13.90 -5.95
N VAL A 111 12.51 -13.05 -5.71
CA VAL A 111 12.75 -12.41 -4.41
C VAL A 111 11.63 -11.41 -4.05
N SER A 112 11.10 -10.66 -5.01
CA SER A 112 9.97 -9.76 -4.76
C SER A 112 8.68 -10.53 -4.49
N VAL A 113 8.43 -11.61 -5.22
CA VAL A 113 7.27 -12.48 -4.95
C VAL A 113 7.36 -13.05 -3.54
N GLN A 114 8.51 -13.57 -3.13
CA GLN A 114 8.69 -14.12 -1.78
C GLN A 114 8.45 -13.06 -0.69
N ARG A 115 8.93 -11.83 -0.90
CA ARG A 115 8.69 -10.72 0.03
C ARG A 115 7.20 -10.43 0.18
N ASP A 116 6.45 -10.41 -0.92
CA ASP A 116 5.01 -10.14 -0.90
C ASP A 116 4.24 -11.29 -0.21
N ILE A 117 4.66 -12.54 -0.44
CA ILE A 117 4.13 -13.72 0.27
C ILE A 117 4.34 -13.60 1.78
N ASP A 118 5.53 -13.22 2.21
CA ASP A 118 5.86 -13.11 3.63
C ASP A 118 5.07 -11.97 4.29
N ILE A 119 4.82 -10.87 3.58
CA ILE A 119 3.93 -9.80 4.05
C ILE A 119 2.52 -10.34 4.24
N LEU A 120 1.97 -11.07 3.27
CA LEU A 120 0.61 -11.63 3.35
C LEU A 120 0.46 -12.61 4.51
N ARG A 121 1.43 -13.50 4.71
CA ARG A 121 1.44 -14.46 5.85
C ARG A 121 1.48 -13.76 7.20
N ASN A 122 2.26 -12.68 7.31
CA ASN A 122 2.34 -11.90 8.54
C ASN A 122 1.08 -11.07 8.81
N MET A 123 0.41 -10.62 7.76
CA MET A 123 -0.81 -9.83 7.87
C MET A 123 -2.04 -10.66 8.27
N TYR A 124 -2.06 -11.93 7.88
CA TYR A 124 -3.22 -12.81 7.97
C TYR A 124 -2.82 -14.21 8.48
N PRO A 125 -2.30 -14.32 9.71
CA PRO A 125 -1.77 -15.58 10.24
C PRO A 125 -2.83 -16.70 10.39
N GLU A 126 -4.12 -16.33 10.40
CA GLU A 126 -5.25 -17.26 10.46
C GLU A 126 -5.59 -17.91 9.11
N PHE A 127 -5.00 -17.43 8.01
CA PHE A 127 -5.21 -17.95 6.67
C PHE A 127 -3.97 -18.70 6.16
N GLU A 128 -4.20 -19.83 5.50
CA GLU A 128 -3.16 -20.54 4.77
C GLU A 128 -3.06 -19.99 3.35
N PHE A 129 -1.88 -19.44 3.01
CA PHE A 129 -1.60 -18.97 1.65
C PHE A 129 -0.82 -20.04 0.87
N VAL A 130 -1.45 -20.57 -0.18
CA VAL A 130 -0.86 -21.50 -1.14
C VAL A 130 -0.50 -20.73 -2.42
N PHE A 131 0.74 -20.90 -2.89
CA PHE A 131 1.24 -20.26 -4.11
C PHE A 131 1.78 -21.32 -5.05
N ASP A 132 1.20 -21.40 -6.25
CA ASP A 132 1.66 -22.30 -7.32
C ASP A 132 2.49 -21.53 -8.34
N VAL A 133 3.69 -22.03 -8.64
CA VAL A 133 4.61 -21.42 -9.61
C VAL A 133 4.82 -22.38 -10.78
N HIS A 134 4.47 -21.93 -11.98
CA HIS A 134 4.68 -22.67 -13.22
C HIS A 134 5.84 -22.07 -14.01
N PHE A 135 6.91 -22.84 -14.18
CA PHE A 135 8.03 -22.47 -15.05
C PHE A 135 7.75 -22.96 -16.47
N LYS A 136 7.87 -22.06 -17.45
CA LYS A 136 7.88 -22.45 -18.87
C LYS A 136 9.30 -22.31 -19.41
N ASN A 137 9.94 -23.44 -19.70
CA ASN A 137 11.24 -23.45 -20.34
C ASN A 137 11.12 -22.87 -21.76
N ARG A 138 12.03 -21.96 -22.13
CA ARG A 138 12.02 -21.31 -23.46
C ARG A 138 12.70 -22.14 -24.56
N ASP A 139 13.34 -23.26 -24.21
CA ASP A 139 14.20 -24.05 -25.12
C ASP A 139 13.76 -25.52 -25.29
N ALA A 140 12.46 -25.79 -25.46
CA ALA A 140 11.94 -27.11 -25.84
C ALA A 140 11.05 -27.03 -27.09
#